data_AF-A0A5C7HIY4-F1
#
_entry.id   AF-A0A5C7HIY4-F1
#
_cell.length_a   1.000
_cell.length_b   1.000
_cell.length_c   1.000
_cell.angle_alpha   90.00
_cell.angle_beta   90.00
_cell.angle_gamma   90.00
#
_symmetry.space_group_name_H-M   'P 1'
#
loop_
_entity.id
_entity.type
_entity.pdbx_description
1 polymer ?
#
loop_
_entity_poly.entity_id
_entity_poly.type
_entity_poly.pdbx_seq_one_letter_code
_entity_poly.pdbx_strand_id
1 'polypeptide(L)'
;MENMEEKSMSNPVKRQKGGMITMPFIFANEVCEKLAVVGFTTNMISYLTTQMHMPLTKAANTLTNFGGTSSLTPLIGAFIADSYAGRFWTISVASIIYQIGMISLTISAVLPKLRPPPCEGDQVCKQADAGQLAILYVSLLLGAIGSGGIRPCVVAFGADQFDETDPKQETKTWKYFNWYYFVMGASILVAVTVLVYIQDNIGWGWGLGIPAAAMFLSIIAFIFGYPLYRNLDPSGSPFTRLLQVSVAAFKKRKLPMVSDSKVLYQNEELDASISLGGKLISTNQMK
;
A
#
# COMPACT_ATOMS: atom_id res chain seq x y z
N MET A 1 23.96 -52.87 -25.25
CA MET A 1 23.12 -53.11 -24.06
C MET A 1 23.84 -52.47 -22.89
N GLU A 2 23.71 -51.16 -22.76
CA GLU A 2 24.15 -50.39 -21.59
C GLU A 2 22.89 -50.12 -20.77
N ASN A 3 22.84 -50.74 -19.58
CA ASN A 3 21.71 -50.61 -18.69
C ASN A 3 21.77 -49.27 -17.95
N MET A 4 20.68 -48.53 -18.10
CA MET A 4 20.14 -47.51 -17.20
C MET A 4 20.69 -47.55 -15.77
N GLU A 5 21.59 -46.62 -15.45
CA GLU A 5 21.66 -46.04 -14.11
C GLU A 5 20.67 -44.87 -14.04
N GLU A 6 19.46 -45.17 -13.55
CA GLU A 6 18.49 -44.19 -13.10
C GLU A 6 19.10 -43.39 -11.93
N LYS A 7 19.64 -42.21 -12.25
CA LYS A 7 19.95 -41.19 -11.26
C LYS A 7 18.62 -40.61 -10.76
N SER A 8 18.08 -41.22 -9.70
CA SER A 8 16.97 -40.70 -8.92
C SER A 8 17.39 -39.39 -8.26
N MET A 9 17.25 -38.29 -9.00
CA MET A 9 17.44 -36.95 -8.47
C MET A 9 16.23 -36.66 -7.58
N SER A 10 16.39 -36.94 -6.28
CA SER A 10 15.48 -36.53 -5.24
C SER A 10 15.28 -35.02 -5.31
N ASN A 11 14.22 -34.56 -5.98
CA ASN A 11 13.78 -33.18 -5.85
C ASN A 11 13.54 -32.93 -4.36
N PRO A 12 14.21 -31.94 -3.73
CA PRO A 12 13.86 -31.59 -2.37
C PRO A 12 12.39 -31.20 -2.39
N VAL A 13 11.60 -31.77 -1.47
CA VAL A 13 10.18 -31.40 -1.28
C VAL A 13 10.14 -29.89 -1.13
N LYS A 14 9.83 -29.16 -2.21
CA LYS A 14 9.69 -27.71 -2.18
C LYS A 14 8.52 -27.45 -1.24
N ARG A 15 8.84 -26.97 -0.04
CA ARG A 15 7.84 -26.54 0.96
C ARG A 15 6.83 -25.66 0.22
N GLN A 16 5.56 -26.05 0.20
CA GLN A 16 4.51 -25.26 -0.45
C GLN A 16 4.51 -23.87 0.19
N LYS A 17 4.92 -22.86 -0.58
CA LYS A 17 4.90 -21.45 -0.18
C LYS A 17 3.53 -20.87 -0.51
N GLY A 18 3.03 -19.96 0.31
CA GLY A 18 1.71 -19.35 0.17
C GLY A 18 0.59 -20.12 0.89
N GLY A 19 -0.64 -19.80 0.52
CA GLY A 19 -1.86 -20.31 1.13
C GLY A 19 -2.25 -19.59 2.43
N MET A 20 -3.27 -20.13 3.11
CA MET A 20 -3.90 -19.50 4.29
C MET A 20 -2.95 -19.25 5.48
N ILE A 21 -1.76 -19.85 5.51
CA ILE A 21 -0.80 -19.67 6.60
C ILE A 21 -0.17 -18.27 6.61
N THR A 22 -0.17 -17.58 5.47
CA THR A 22 0.40 -16.23 5.30
C THR A 22 -0.59 -15.15 5.72
N MET A 23 -1.88 -15.49 5.75
CA MET A 23 -3.00 -14.60 6.02
C MET A 23 -2.87 -13.81 7.34
N PRO A 24 -2.50 -14.40 8.50
CA PRO A 24 -2.39 -13.64 9.75
C PRO A 24 -1.34 -12.52 9.68
N PHE A 25 -0.21 -12.77 9.01
CA PHE A 25 0.87 -11.81 8.90
C PHE A 25 0.52 -10.65 7.97
N ILE A 26 -0.10 -10.95 6.82
CA ILE A 26 -0.57 -9.92 5.88
C ILE A 26 -1.69 -9.09 6.51
N PHE A 27 -2.63 -9.74 7.19
CA PHE A 27 -3.79 -9.08 7.79
C PHE A 27 -3.39 -8.21 8.98
N ALA A 28 -2.48 -8.69 9.84
CA ALA A 28 -1.98 -7.90 10.94
C ALA A 28 -1.35 -6.59 10.44
N ASN A 29 -0.54 -6.66 9.38
CA ASN A 29 0.10 -5.47 8.81
C ASN A 29 -0.92 -4.49 8.21
N GLU A 30 -1.88 -5.01 7.44
CA GLU A 30 -2.89 -4.15 6.82
C GLU A 30 -3.84 -3.52 7.87
N VAL A 31 -4.27 -4.29 8.86
CA VAL A 31 -5.12 -3.78 9.95
C VAL A 31 -4.41 -2.68 10.72
N CYS A 32 -3.12 -2.85 11.04
CA CYS A 32 -2.36 -1.83 11.75
C CYS A 32 -2.16 -0.56 10.90
N GLU A 33 -1.90 -0.69 9.59
CA GLU A 33 -1.86 0.46 8.67
C GLU A 33 -3.19 1.19 8.66
N LYS A 34 -4.30 0.47 8.54
CA LYS A 34 -5.65 1.07 8.46
C LYS A 34 -6.05 1.75 9.74
N LEU A 35 -5.80 1.12 10.88
CA LEU A 35 -6.02 1.72 12.20
C LEU A 35 -5.26 3.05 12.32
N ALA A 36 -3.99 3.06 11.92
CA ALA A 36 -3.16 4.25 11.99
C ALA A 36 -3.63 5.36 11.02
N VAL A 37 -3.79 5.05 9.73
CA VAL A 37 -4.15 6.09 8.74
C VAL A 37 -5.56 6.59 8.97
N VAL A 38 -6.55 5.70 9.11
CA VAL A 38 -7.95 6.11 9.28
C VAL A 38 -8.11 6.82 10.63
N GLY A 39 -7.56 6.25 11.71
CA GLY A 39 -7.66 6.84 13.04
C GLY A 39 -7.04 8.23 13.12
N PHE A 40 -5.90 8.46 12.45
CA PHE A 40 -5.31 9.80 12.38
C PHE A 40 -6.07 10.73 11.44
N THR A 41 -6.40 10.29 10.22
CA THR A 41 -7.03 11.14 9.19
C THR A 41 -8.42 11.62 9.63
N THR A 42 -9.20 10.77 10.29
CA THR A 42 -10.55 11.11 10.77
C THR A 42 -10.53 12.24 11.79
N ASN A 43 -9.53 12.27 12.67
CA ASN A 43 -9.43 13.30 13.72
C ASN A 43 -8.36 14.36 13.44
N MET A 44 -7.78 14.37 12.24
CA MET A 44 -6.64 15.22 11.91
C MET A 44 -6.97 16.71 12.04
N ILE A 45 -8.18 17.14 11.68
CA ILE A 45 -8.59 18.55 11.82
C ILE A 45 -8.50 18.97 13.29
N SER A 46 -9.00 18.12 14.21
CA SER A 46 -8.91 18.36 15.65
C SER A 46 -7.45 18.51 16.09
N TYR A 47 -6.55 17.63 15.63
CA TYR A 47 -5.11 17.77 15.93
C TYR A 47 -4.55 19.12 15.47
N LEU A 48 -4.83 19.51 14.23
CA LEU A 48 -4.29 20.72 13.63
C LEU A 48 -4.83 22.00 14.28
N THR A 49 -6.10 22.01 14.69
CA THR A 49 -6.73 23.18 15.31
C THR A 49 -6.44 23.26 16.81
N THR A 50 -6.47 22.14 17.53
CA THR A 50 -6.34 22.11 19.00
C THR A 50 -4.89 22.03 19.46
N GLN A 51 -4.02 21.25 18.79
CA GLN A 51 -2.63 21.07 19.22
C GLN A 51 -1.67 22.01 18.49
N MET A 52 -1.93 22.32 17.21
CA MET A 52 -1.07 23.17 16.39
C MET A 52 -1.58 24.62 16.26
N HIS A 53 -2.74 24.91 16.86
CA HIS A 53 -3.43 26.21 16.84
C HIS A 53 -3.55 26.80 15.43
N MET A 54 -3.75 25.96 14.42
CA MET A 54 -3.93 26.43 13.05
C MET A 54 -5.36 26.91 12.80
N PRO A 55 -5.54 27.97 11.99
CA PRO A 55 -6.86 28.35 11.49
C PRO A 55 -7.53 27.18 10.78
N LEU A 56 -8.85 27.01 10.99
CA LEU A 56 -9.63 25.91 10.41
C LEU A 56 -9.48 25.81 8.88
N THR A 57 -9.39 26.95 8.19
CA THR A 57 -9.18 26.99 6.73
C THR A 57 -7.84 26.37 6.31
N LYS A 58 -6.76 26.65 7.04
CA LYS A 58 -5.43 26.05 6.78
C LYS A 58 -5.40 24.57 7.16
N ALA A 59 -6.07 24.19 8.25
CA ALA A 59 -6.19 22.80 8.67
C ALA A 59 -6.95 21.96 7.63
N ALA A 60 -8.08 22.45 7.12
CA ALA A 60 -8.86 21.81 6.07
C ALA A 60 -8.04 21.64 4.77
N ASN A 61 -7.35 22.70 4.33
CA ASN A 61 -6.46 22.61 3.16
C ASN A 61 -5.34 21.56 3.37
N THR A 62 -4.77 21.49 4.57
CA THR A 62 -3.76 20.48 4.90
C THR A 62 -4.32 19.06 4.82
N LEU A 63 -5.54 18.84 5.33
CA LEU A 63 -6.24 17.55 5.21
C LEU A 63 -6.50 17.17 3.75
N THR A 64 -7.06 18.08 2.95
CA THR A 64 -7.34 17.80 1.55
C THR A 64 -6.07 17.56 0.75
N ASN A 65 -5.01 18.35 0.98
CA ASN A 65 -3.71 18.16 0.32
C ASN A 65 -3.06 16.81 0.69
N PHE A 66 -3.13 16.43 1.97
CA PHE A 66 -2.66 15.12 2.43
C PHE A 66 -3.48 13.98 1.81
N GLY A 67 -4.80 14.10 1.76
CA GLY A 67 -5.68 13.12 1.12
C GLY A 67 -5.42 12.98 -0.38
N GLY A 68 -5.21 14.10 -1.09
CA GLY A 68 -4.83 14.11 -2.50
C GLY A 68 -3.48 13.45 -2.75
N THR A 69 -2.46 13.81 -1.95
CA THR A 69 -1.12 13.22 -2.05
C THR A 69 -1.14 11.72 -1.76
N SER A 70 -1.89 11.29 -0.74
CA SER A 70 -2.07 9.88 -0.36
C SER A 70 -2.84 9.08 -1.41
N SER A 71 -3.60 9.75 -2.29
CA SER A 71 -4.32 9.12 -3.40
C SER A 71 -3.45 8.99 -4.67
N LEU A 72 -2.45 9.86 -4.84
CA LEU A 72 -1.50 9.80 -5.97
C LEU A 72 -0.32 8.86 -5.73
N THR A 73 0.18 8.79 -4.49
CA THR A 73 1.32 7.95 -4.11
C THR A 73 1.13 6.44 -4.43
N PRO A 74 -0.07 5.83 -4.39
CA PRO A 74 -0.29 4.47 -4.88
C PRO A 74 0.14 4.21 -6.31
N LEU A 75 -0.01 5.18 -7.22
CA LEU A 75 0.41 5.02 -8.62
C LEU A 75 1.92 4.82 -8.72
N ILE A 76 2.68 5.60 -7.93
CA ILE A 76 4.14 5.50 -7.87
C ILE A 76 4.55 4.19 -7.18
N GLY A 77 3.90 3.84 -6.06
CA GLY A 77 4.15 2.61 -5.34
C GLY A 77 3.95 1.35 -6.20
N ALA A 78 2.81 1.28 -6.90
CA ALA A 78 2.52 0.19 -7.83
C ALA A 78 3.53 0.10 -8.97
N PHE A 79 3.89 1.24 -9.57
CA PHE A 79 4.90 1.28 -10.62
C PHE A 79 6.26 0.71 -10.18
N ILE A 80 6.71 1.04 -8.97
CA ILE A 80 7.97 0.54 -8.39
C ILE A 80 7.88 -0.96 -8.11
N ALA A 81 6.75 -1.42 -7.55
CA ALA A 81 6.52 -2.83 -7.24
C ALA A 81 6.53 -3.71 -8.49
N ASP A 82 5.84 -3.28 -9.54
CA ASP A 82 5.68 -4.07 -10.75
C ASP A 82 6.91 -4.01 -11.67
N SER A 83 7.72 -2.95 -11.60
CA SER A 83 8.86 -2.74 -12.52
C SER A 83 10.22 -3.17 -11.97
N TYR A 84 10.46 -3.04 -10.65
CA TYR A 84 11.82 -3.16 -10.11
C TYR A 84 11.92 -4.07 -8.88
N ALA A 85 11.20 -3.74 -7.80
CA ALA A 85 11.48 -4.31 -6.48
C ALA A 85 10.69 -5.60 -6.19
N GLY A 86 9.55 -5.80 -6.85
CA GLY A 86 8.56 -6.81 -6.46
C GLY A 86 7.68 -6.34 -5.31
N ARG A 87 6.53 -7.00 -5.16
CA ARG A 87 5.47 -6.59 -4.21
C ARG A 87 5.92 -6.68 -2.75
N PHE A 88 6.58 -7.77 -2.36
CA PHE A 88 7.06 -7.95 -0.97
C PHE A 88 8.06 -6.88 -0.52
N TRP A 89 9.08 -6.60 -1.33
CA TRP A 89 10.10 -5.59 -0.99
C TRP A 89 9.50 -4.19 -0.98
N THR A 90 8.58 -3.89 -1.91
CA THR A 90 7.89 -2.60 -1.93
C THR A 90 7.05 -2.41 -0.66
N ILE A 91 6.26 -3.41 -0.25
CA ILE A 91 5.48 -3.34 0.99
C ILE A 91 6.40 -3.19 2.20
N SER A 92 7.52 -3.91 2.26
CA SER A 92 8.45 -3.87 3.39
C SER A 92 9.11 -2.50 3.54
N VAL A 93 9.66 -1.95 2.45
CA VAL A 93 10.29 -0.62 2.45
C VAL A 93 9.25 0.47 2.71
N ALA A 94 8.07 0.39 2.08
CA ALA A 94 7.00 1.35 2.28
C ALA A 94 6.48 1.34 3.73
N SER A 95 6.38 0.16 4.35
CA SER A 95 6.01 0.04 5.77
C SER A 95 7.06 0.65 6.70
N ILE A 96 8.35 0.52 6.40
CA ILE A 96 9.41 1.18 7.16
C ILE A 96 9.31 2.71 7.02
N ILE A 97 9.12 3.23 5.81
CA ILE A 97 8.93 4.67 5.56
C ILE A 97 7.69 5.18 6.32
N TYR A 98 6.59 4.43 6.26
CA TYR A 98 5.37 4.73 7.00
C TYR A 98 5.63 4.79 8.52
N GLN A 99 6.37 3.82 9.05
CA GLN A 99 6.72 3.77 10.47
C GLN A 99 7.58 4.96 10.91
N ILE A 100 8.52 5.41 10.08
CA ILE A 100 9.31 6.61 10.35
C ILE A 100 8.40 7.84 10.41
N GLY A 101 7.45 7.97 9.48
CA GLY A 101 6.44 9.03 9.49
C GLY A 101 5.59 9.02 10.77
N MET A 102 5.10 7.85 11.18
CA MET A 102 4.31 7.66 12.40
C MET A 102 5.10 7.99 13.68
N ILE A 103 6.35 7.53 13.78
CA ILE A 103 7.23 7.84 14.92
C ILE A 103 7.51 9.33 14.98
N SER A 104 7.84 9.96 13.86
CA SER A 104 8.09 11.41 13.78
C SER A 104 6.85 12.21 14.22
N LEU A 105 5.67 11.82 13.75
CA LEU A 105 4.39 12.42 14.15
C LEU A 105 4.12 12.24 15.66
N THR A 106 4.36 11.05 16.20
CA THR A 106 4.14 10.74 17.61
C THR A 106 5.11 11.52 18.50
N ILE A 107 6.39 11.59 18.12
CA ILE A 107 7.40 12.38 18.82
C ILE A 107 7.02 13.87 18.80
N SER A 108 6.53 14.37 17.66
CA SER A 108 6.03 15.75 17.54
C SER A 108 4.86 16.04 18.48
N ALA A 109 3.99 15.05 18.72
CA ALA A 109 2.83 15.20 19.62
C ALA A 109 3.21 15.09 21.11
N VAL A 110 4.22 14.28 21.44
CA VAL A 110 4.66 14.04 22.83
C VAL A 110 5.64 15.10 23.33
N LEU A 111 6.56 15.58 22.48
CA LEU A 111 7.59 16.51 22.93
C LEU A 111 7.04 17.94 23.06
N PRO A 112 7.06 18.54 24.27
CA PRO A 112 6.51 19.88 24.49
C PRO A 112 7.27 20.99 23.75
N LYS A 113 8.52 20.73 23.30
CA LYS A 113 9.29 21.67 22.45
C LYS A 113 8.87 21.66 20.98
N LEU A 114 8.22 20.58 20.52
CA LEU A 114 7.80 20.40 19.12
C LEU A 114 6.33 20.76 18.87
N ARG A 115 5.62 21.23 19.90
CA ARG A 115 4.27 21.78 19.81
C ARG A 115 4.23 23.20 20.39
N PRO A 116 3.30 24.05 19.96
CA PRO A 116 3.10 25.34 20.62
C PRO A 116 2.68 25.13 22.09
N PRO A 117 2.96 26.10 22.97
CA PRO A 117 2.54 26.01 24.37
C PRO A 117 1.00 25.93 24.46
N PRO A 118 0.45 25.19 25.43
CA PRO A 118 -0.99 25.11 25.63
C PRO A 118 -1.58 26.51 25.85
N CYS A 119 -2.73 26.79 25.26
CA CYS A 119 -3.39 28.08 25.45
C CYS A 119 -4.00 28.17 26.83
N GLU A 120 -3.63 29.21 27.58
CA GLU A 120 -4.25 29.56 28.84
C GLU A 120 -5.25 30.72 28.63
N GLY A 121 -6.54 30.44 28.84
CA GLY A 121 -7.59 31.46 28.89
C GLY A 121 -7.93 32.15 27.55
N ASP A 122 -8.37 33.41 27.65
CA ASP A 122 -8.93 34.24 26.56
C ASP A 122 -7.86 34.91 25.67
N GLN A 123 -6.63 34.36 25.63
CA GLN A 123 -5.53 34.89 24.83
C GLN A 123 -5.50 34.27 23.43
N VAL A 124 -5.08 35.08 22.45
CA VAL A 124 -4.82 34.59 21.07
C VAL A 124 -3.70 33.55 21.12
N CYS A 125 -4.07 32.29 20.95
CA CYS A 125 -3.15 31.16 20.89
C CYS A 125 -1.97 31.41 19.94
N LYS A 126 -0.74 31.18 20.42
CA LYS A 126 0.43 31.25 19.56
C LYS A 126 0.39 30.08 18.58
N GLN A 127 0.32 30.40 17.29
CA GLN A 127 0.38 29.42 16.21
C GLN A 127 1.71 28.64 16.27
N ALA A 128 1.70 27.37 15.86
CA ALA A 128 2.89 26.55 15.73
C ALA A 128 4.00 27.24 14.93
N ASP A 129 5.24 27.08 15.40
CA ASP A 129 6.42 27.64 14.75
C ASP A 129 6.69 26.97 13.39
N ALA A 130 7.43 27.67 12.51
CA ALA A 130 7.78 27.15 11.19
C ALA A 130 8.52 25.80 11.26
N GLY A 131 9.40 25.61 12.25
CA GLY A 131 10.09 24.33 12.46
C GLY A 131 9.16 23.20 12.90
N GLN A 132 8.18 23.50 13.75
CA GLN A 132 7.17 22.52 14.22
C GLN A 132 6.25 22.09 13.08
N LEU A 133 5.82 23.03 12.24
CA LEU A 133 5.04 22.76 11.05
C LEU A 133 5.83 21.97 10.00
N ALA A 134 7.13 22.25 9.83
CA ALA A 134 7.97 21.48 8.91
C ALA A 134 8.06 20.00 9.30
N ILE A 135 8.28 19.71 10.59
CA ILE A 135 8.31 18.33 11.10
C ILE A 135 6.97 17.63 10.87
N LEU A 136 5.87 18.32 11.14
CA LEU A 136 4.53 17.80 10.86
C LEU A 136 4.36 17.46 9.37
N TYR A 137 4.65 18.39 8.46
CA TYR A 137 4.49 18.17 7.02
C TYR A 137 5.40 17.06 6.47
N VAL A 138 6.64 16.96 6.97
CA VAL A 138 7.55 15.85 6.63
C VAL A 138 6.95 14.52 7.11
N SER A 139 6.41 14.47 8.32
CA SER A 139 5.78 13.27 8.88
C SER A 139 4.56 12.86 8.05
N LEU A 140 3.71 13.81 7.65
CA LEU A 140 2.56 13.59 6.76
C LEU A 140 3.01 13.09 5.38
N LEU A 141 4.06 13.68 4.81
CA LEU A 141 4.57 13.26 3.51
C LEU A 141 5.13 11.82 3.55
N LEU A 142 5.90 11.48 4.58
CA LEU A 142 6.39 10.12 4.80
C LEU A 142 5.24 9.13 4.99
N GLY A 143 4.21 9.52 5.75
CA GLY A 143 2.99 8.73 5.91
C GLY A 143 2.26 8.50 4.59
N ALA A 144 2.11 9.54 3.75
CA ALA A 144 1.48 9.43 2.44
C ALA A 144 2.28 8.49 1.51
N ILE A 145 3.60 8.67 1.44
CA ILE A 145 4.48 7.82 0.60
C ILE A 145 4.44 6.36 1.08
N GLY A 146 4.54 6.12 2.38
CA GLY A 146 4.49 4.78 2.95
C GLY A 146 3.14 4.10 2.70
N SER A 147 2.04 4.78 2.97
CA SER A 147 0.69 4.27 2.71
C SER A 147 0.46 3.98 1.22
N GLY A 148 0.98 4.84 0.33
CA GLY A 148 0.94 4.65 -1.11
C GLY A 148 1.70 3.42 -1.60
N GLY A 149 2.80 3.04 -0.96
CA GLY A 149 3.51 1.81 -1.33
C GLY A 149 2.83 0.52 -0.84
N ILE A 150 2.13 0.57 0.31
CA ILE A 150 1.50 -0.60 0.93
C ILE A 150 0.20 -0.96 0.22
N ARG A 151 -0.74 -0.01 0.12
CA ARG A 151 -2.13 -0.24 -0.31
C ARG A 151 -2.32 -0.93 -1.66
N PRO A 152 -1.67 -0.50 -2.75
CA PRO A 152 -1.85 -1.16 -4.05
C PRO A 152 -1.21 -2.54 -4.08
N CYS A 153 -0.15 -2.75 -3.29
CA CYS A 153 0.67 -3.95 -3.33
C CYS A 153 0.12 -5.05 -2.42
N VAL A 154 -0.45 -4.72 -1.26
CA VAL A 154 -0.85 -5.70 -0.23
C VAL A 154 -1.99 -6.61 -0.67
N VAL A 155 -2.99 -6.06 -1.36
CA VAL A 155 -4.14 -6.84 -1.88
C VAL A 155 -3.67 -7.79 -2.96
N ALA A 156 -2.86 -7.27 -3.89
CA ALA A 156 -2.28 -8.05 -4.98
C ALA A 156 -1.33 -9.14 -4.44
N PHE A 157 -0.49 -8.80 -3.47
CA PHE A 157 0.40 -9.73 -2.79
C PHE A 157 -0.35 -10.83 -2.04
N GLY A 158 -1.49 -10.49 -1.43
CA GLY A 158 -2.40 -11.44 -0.80
C GLY A 158 -3.02 -12.42 -1.80
N ALA A 159 -3.45 -11.93 -2.96
CA ALA A 159 -3.96 -12.76 -4.04
C ALA A 159 -2.88 -13.73 -4.55
N ASP A 160 -1.64 -13.25 -4.72
CA ASP A 160 -0.49 -14.04 -5.16
C ASP A 160 -0.15 -15.24 -4.26
N GLN A 161 -0.69 -15.28 -3.04
CA GLN A 161 -0.48 -16.41 -2.13
C GLN A 161 -1.29 -17.64 -2.54
N PHE A 162 -2.29 -17.51 -3.41
CA PHE A 162 -3.14 -18.60 -3.87
C PHE A 162 -2.88 -18.91 -5.34
N ASP A 163 -2.90 -20.18 -5.72
CA ASP A 163 -2.80 -20.59 -7.12
C ASP A 163 -4.19 -20.66 -7.75
N GLU A 164 -4.46 -19.84 -8.76
CA GLU A 164 -5.74 -19.83 -9.48
C GLU A 164 -5.93 -21.04 -10.41
N THR A 165 -4.85 -21.79 -10.71
CA THR A 165 -4.93 -22.97 -11.59
C THR A 165 -5.51 -24.22 -10.90
N ASP A 166 -5.60 -24.21 -9.56
CA ASP A 166 -6.17 -25.31 -8.77
C ASP A 166 -7.60 -24.96 -8.32
N PRO A 167 -8.64 -25.67 -8.79
CA PRO A 167 -10.04 -25.38 -8.43
C PRO A 167 -10.31 -25.55 -6.92
N LYS A 168 -9.49 -26.31 -6.19
CA LYS A 168 -9.59 -26.41 -4.72
C LYS A 168 -9.07 -25.16 -4.00
N GLN A 169 -8.20 -24.38 -4.65
CA GLN A 169 -7.64 -23.14 -4.12
C GLN A 169 -8.51 -21.94 -4.43
N GLU A 170 -9.23 -21.93 -5.54
CA GLU A 170 -10.20 -20.88 -5.88
C GLU A 170 -11.22 -20.62 -4.75
N THR A 171 -11.79 -21.69 -4.18
CA THR A 171 -12.72 -21.57 -3.04
C THR A 171 -12.05 -21.00 -1.78
N LYS A 172 -10.74 -21.22 -1.60
CA LYS A 172 -9.97 -20.65 -0.48
C LYS A 172 -9.69 -19.16 -0.70
N THR A 173 -9.43 -18.74 -1.93
CA THR A 173 -9.26 -17.33 -2.31
C THR A 173 -10.51 -16.51 -1.99
N TRP A 174 -11.71 -17.02 -2.29
CA TRP A 174 -12.96 -16.36 -1.90
C TRP A 174 -13.11 -16.19 -0.38
N LYS A 175 -12.80 -17.23 0.40
CA LYS A 175 -12.81 -17.15 1.87
C LYS A 175 -11.79 -16.13 2.39
N TYR A 176 -10.61 -16.06 1.78
CA TYR A 176 -9.58 -15.08 2.10
C TYR A 176 -10.11 -13.66 1.89
N PHE A 177 -10.68 -13.33 0.73
CA PHE A 177 -11.22 -12.00 0.46
C PHE A 177 -12.41 -11.65 1.36
N ASN A 178 -13.30 -12.59 1.65
CA ASN A 178 -14.40 -12.36 2.58
C ASN A 178 -13.89 -11.98 3.98
N TRP A 179 -12.91 -12.72 4.52
CA TRP A 179 -12.32 -12.37 5.82
C TRP A 179 -11.53 -11.06 5.74
N TYR A 180 -10.84 -10.80 4.62
CA TYR A 180 -10.11 -9.56 4.37
C TYR A 180 -11.04 -8.36 4.53
N TYR A 181 -12.13 -8.30 3.77
CA TYR A 181 -13.06 -7.18 3.83
C TYR A 181 -13.75 -7.05 5.19
N PHE A 182 -14.08 -8.17 5.84
CA PHE A 182 -14.65 -8.16 7.19
C PHE A 182 -13.71 -7.53 8.22
N VAL A 183 -12.46 -8.00 8.28
CA VAL A 183 -11.43 -7.51 9.20
C VAL A 183 -11.10 -6.05 8.91
N MET A 184 -11.06 -5.65 7.64
CA MET A 184 -10.84 -4.28 7.22
C MET A 184 -11.97 -3.36 7.68
N GLY A 185 -13.22 -3.75 7.50
CA GLY A 185 -14.38 -3.01 8.01
C GLY A 185 -14.33 -2.86 9.54
N ALA A 186 -14.01 -3.94 10.26
CA ALA A 186 -13.85 -3.91 11.70
C ALA A 186 -12.72 -2.97 12.16
N SER A 187 -11.58 -2.98 11.45
CA SER A 187 -10.45 -2.08 11.75
C SER A 187 -10.84 -0.60 11.58
N ILE A 188 -11.59 -0.27 10.53
CA ILE A 188 -12.08 1.10 10.28
C ILE A 188 -13.03 1.52 11.40
N LEU A 189 -13.96 0.66 11.81
CA LEU A 189 -14.87 0.93 12.93
C LEU A 189 -14.12 1.20 14.23
N VAL A 190 -13.13 0.38 14.57
CA VAL A 190 -12.28 0.58 15.76
C VAL A 190 -11.47 1.88 15.63
N ALA A 191 -10.97 2.21 14.45
CA ALA A 191 -10.21 3.43 14.21
C ALA A 191 -11.05 4.70 14.47
N VAL A 192 -12.26 4.76 13.90
CA VAL A 192 -13.12 5.96 14.01
C VAL A 192 -13.84 6.09 15.35
N THR A 193 -13.86 5.02 16.17
CA THR A 193 -14.50 5.03 17.49
C THR A 193 -13.47 5.04 18.61
N VAL A 194 -12.76 3.93 18.81
CA VAL A 194 -11.84 3.72 19.94
C VAL A 194 -10.62 4.62 19.82
N LEU A 195 -9.96 4.68 18.66
CA LEU A 195 -8.76 5.52 18.53
C LEU A 195 -9.09 7.01 18.61
N VAL A 196 -10.18 7.46 17.98
CA VAL A 196 -10.65 8.85 18.11
C VAL A 196 -10.97 9.18 19.58
N TYR A 197 -11.65 8.27 20.29
CA TYR A 197 -11.92 8.45 21.72
C TYR A 197 -10.63 8.59 22.55
N ILE A 198 -9.61 7.76 22.29
CA ILE A 198 -8.31 7.85 22.96
C ILE A 198 -7.63 9.18 22.64
N GLN A 199 -7.63 9.62 21.38
CA GLN A 199 -7.02 10.88 20.96
C GLN A 199 -7.64 12.09 21.66
N ASP A 200 -8.98 12.13 21.75
CA ASP A 200 -9.71 13.28 22.30
C ASP A 200 -9.77 13.28 23.84
N ASN A 201 -9.88 12.11 24.49
CA ASN A 201 -10.10 12.04 25.94
C ASN A 201 -8.85 11.69 26.76
N ILE A 202 -7.94 10.88 26.22
CA ILE A 202 -6.71 10.45 26.92
C ILE A 202 -5.52 11.29 26.45
N GLY A 203 -5.48 11.60 25.15
CA GLY A 203 -4.55 12.53 24.54
C GLY A 203 -3.81 11.95 23.33
N TRP A 204 -3.23 12.86 22.57
CA TRP A 204 -2.57 12.60 21.29
C TRP A 204 -1.35 11.68 21.37
N GLY A 205 -0.60 11.71 22.48
CA GLY A 205 0.56 10.83 22.68
C GLY A 205 0.18 9.34 22.64
N TRP A 206 -0.88 8.96 23.37
CA TRP A 206 -1.39 7.58 23.34
C TRP A 206 -2.16 7.27 22.05
N GLY A 207 -2.94 8.24 21.57
CA GLY A 207 -3.73 8.10 20.34
C GLY A 207 -2.90 7.85 19.08
N LEU A 208 -1.66 8.34 19.02
CA LEU A 208 -0.72 8.09 17.92
C LEU A 208 0.30 7.01 18.26
N GLY A 209 0.69 6.89 19.53
CA GLY A 209 1.66 5.90 19.99
C GLY A 209 1.16 4.46 19.92
N ILE A 210 -0.11 4.20 20.25
CA ILE A 210 -0.68 2.83 20.19
C ILE A 210 -0.66 2.30 18.74
N PRO A 211 -1.20 3.02 17.73
CA PRO A 211 -1.10 2.57 16.34
C PRO A 211 0.35 2.48 15.83
N ALA A 212 1.24 3.40 16.25
CA ALA A 212 2.65 3.35 15.87
C ALA A 212 3.36 2.09 16.41
N ALA A 213 3.10 1.70 17.66
CA ALA A 213 3.65 0.49 18.26
C ALA A 213 3.06 -0.78 17.63
N ALA A 214 1.75 -0.79 17.36
CA ALA A 214 1.09 -1.90 16.67
C ALA A 214 1.66 -2.11 15.26
N MET A 215 1.83 -1.04 14.49
CA MET A 215 2.44 -1.07 13.16
C MET A 215 3.90 -1.56 13.20
N PHE A 216 4.68 -1.15 14.21
CA PHE A 216 6.05 -1.65 14.37
C PHE A 216 6.09 -3.17 14.57
N LEU A 217 5.21 -3.70 15.43
CA LEU A 217 5.10 -5.14 15.65
C LEU A 217 4.59 -5.88 14.41
N SER A 218 3.67 -5.29 13.65
CA SER A 218 3.15 -5.89 12.43
C SER A 218 4.19 -5.95 11.32
N ILE A 219 5.07 -4.94 11.20
CA ILE A 219 6.20 -4.95 10.27
C ILE A 219 7.16 -6.10 10.58
N ILE A 220 7.49 -6.27 11.86
CA ILE A 220 8.34 -7.37 12.31
C ILE A 220 7.70 -8.71 11.94
N ALA A 221 6.42 -8.90 12.27
CA ALA A 221 5.68 -10.12 11.93
C ALA A 221 5.63 -10.35 10.41
N PHE A 222 5.40 -9.30 9.61
CA PHE A 222 5.37 -9.37 8.17
C PHE A 222 6.71 -9.83 7.59
N ILE A 223 7.83 -9.28 8.05
CA ILE A 223 9.17 -9.66 7.60
C ILE A 223 9.52 -11.09 8.04
N PHE A 224 9.19 -11.49 9.28
CA PHE A 224 9.38 -12.88 9.74
C PHE A 224 8.55 -13.89 8.94
N GLY A 225 7.44 -13.47 8.34
CA GLY A 225 6.63 -14.27 7.41
C GLY A 225 7.30 -14.52 6.05
N TYR A 226 8.42 -13.87 5.72
CA TYR A 226 9.10 -14.00 4.42
C TYR A 226 9.27 -15.43 3.88
N PRO A 227 9.77 -16.43 4.65
CA PRO A 227 9.96 -17.78 4.13
C PRO A 227 8.64 -18.51 3.81
N LEU A 228 7.51 -18.03 4.33
CA LEU A 228 6.18 -18.59 4.09
C LEU A 228 5.53 -18.03 2.82
N TYR A 229 5.93 -16.83 2.38
CA TYR A 229 5.29 -16.18 1.25
C TYR A 229 5.70 -16.76 -0.10
N ARG A 230 4.74 -16.80 -1.02
CA ARG A 230 4.98 -16.96 -2.45
C ARG A 230 5.28 -15.59 -3.04
N ASN A 231 6.51 -15.41 -3.52
CA ASN A 231 6.94 -14.19 -4.23
C ASN A 231 6.95 -14.49 -5.73
N LEU A 232 6.22 -13.67 -6.50
CA LEU A 232 6.24 -13.68 -7.96
C LEU A 232 7.28 -12.66 -8.46
N ASP A 233 7.92 -12.98 -9.58
CA ASP A 233 8.87 -12.08 -10.22
C ASP A 233 8.14 -10.86 -10.84
N PRO A 234 8.74 -9.66 -10.80
CA PRO A 234 8.13 -8.46 -11.38
C PRO A 234 7.88 -8.65 -12.88
N SER A 235 6.61 -8.53 -13.31
CA SER A 235 6.19 -8.74 -14.70
C SER A 235 6.19 -7.46 -15.56
N GLY A 236 6.75 -6.37 -15.02
CA GLY A 236 6.79 -5.03 -15.64
C GLY A 236 5.50 -4.25 -15.45
N SER A 237 5.58 -2.91 -15.34
CA SER A 237 4.40 -2.08 -15.14
C SER A 237 3.61 -1.83 -16.45
N PRO A 238 2.27 -2.00 -16.45
CA PRO A 238 1.41 -1.63 -17.59
C PRO A 238 1.56 -0.17 -18.03
N PHE A 239 1.92 0.74 -17.11
CA PHE A 239 2.15 2.15 -17.44
C PHE A 239 3.32 2.35 -18.40
N THR A 240 4.41 1.57 -18.26
CA THR A 240 5.55 1.66 -19.19
C THR A 240 5.12 1.31 -20.60
N ARG A 241 4.30 0.27 -20.76
CA ARG A 241 3.78 -0.18 -22.05
C ARG A 241 2.80 0.82 -22.64
N LEU A 242 1.91 1.39 -21.83
CA LEU A 242 1.00 2.45 -22.28
C LEU A 242 1.77 3.65 -22.83
N LEU A 243 2.80 4.10 -22.10
CA LEU A 243 3.68 5.18 -22.57
C LEU A 243 4.44 4.81 -23.85
N GLN A 244 4.96 3.57 -23.95
CA GLN A 244 5.60 3.09 -25.17
C GLN A 244 4.66 3.12 -26.37
N VAL A 245 3.40 2.66 -26.20
CA VAL A 245 2.38 2.69 -27.26
C VAL A 245 2.02 4.13 -27.63
N SER A 246 1.81 5.02 -26.66
CA SER A 246 1.52 6.43 -26.92
C SER A 246 2.66 7.14 -27.67
N VAL A 247 3.90 6.92 -27.23
CA VAL A 247 5.10 7.48 -27.89
C VAL A 247 5.27 6.90 -29.30
N ALA A 248 5.09 5.59 -29.46
CA ALA A 248 5.15 4.93 -30.75
C ALA A 248 4.08 5.44 -31.71
N ALA A 249 2.84 5.59 -31.25
CA ALA A 249 1.72 6.13 -32.03
C ALA A 249 1.99 7.58 -32.46
N PHE A 250 2.47 8.43 -31.55
CA PHE A 250 2.81 9.82 -31.87
C PHE A 250 3.95 9.91 -32.88
N LYS A 251 5.01 9.12 -32.71
CA LYS A 251 6.16 9.08 -33.63
C LYS A 251 5.78 8.54 -35.01
N LYS A 252 4.89 7.54 -35.06
CA LYS A 252 4.44 6.86 -36.28
C LYS A 252 3.18 7.48 -36.92
N ARG A 253 2.70 8.63 -36.44
CA ARG A 253 1.47 9.27 -36.94
C ARG A 253 1.44 9.60 -38.44
N LYS A 254 2.61 9.64 -39.10
CA LYS A 254 2.75 9.93 -40.53
C LYS A 254 2.82 8.68 -41.41
N LEU A 255 2.81 7.49 -40.82
CA LEU A 255 2.83 6.24 -41.58
C LEU A 255 1.44 5.94 -42.15
N PRO A 256 1.36 5.39 -43.38
CA PRO A 256 0.10 4.96 -43.96
C PRO A 256 -0.52 3.82 -43.13
N MET A 257 -1.84 3.86 -42.98
CA MET A 257 -2.59 2.81 -42.29
C MET A 257 -2.50 1.50 -43.07
N VAL A 258 -2.14 0.41 -42.39
CA VAL A 258 -2.16 -0.94 -42.96
C VAL A 258 -3.58 -1.48 -42.88
N SER A 259 -4.17 -1.89 -44.02
CA SER A 259 -5.55 -2.39 -44.09
C SER A 259 -5.76 -3.76 -43.46
N ASP A 260 -4.71 -4.58 -43.30
CA ASP A 260 -4.81 -5.91 -42.71
C ASP A 260 -4.13 -5.98 -41.34
N SER A 261 -4.95 -6.19 -40.29
CA SER A 261 -4.52 -6.29 -38.90
C SER A 261 -3.57 -7.48 -38.65
N LYS A 262 -3.64 -8.52 -39.48
CA LYS A 262 -2.80 -9.72 -39.37
C LYS A 262 -1.32 -9.49 -39.70
N VAL A 263 -1.00 -8.35 -40.31
CA VAL A 263 0.37 -7.96 -40.69
C VAL A 263 1.08 -7.23 -39.53
N LEU A 264 0.36 -6.88 -38.46
CA LEU A 264 0.94 -6.24 -37.29
C LEU A 264 1.79 -7.23 -36.48
N TYR A 265 2.99 -6.80 -36.11
CA TYR A 265 3.90 -7.58 -35.28
C TYR A 265 3.27 -7.83 -33.90
N GLN A 266 3.17 -9.12 -33.54
CA GLN A 266 2.72 -9.57 -32.24
C GLN A 266 3.85 -10.33 -31.55
N ASN A 267 4.13 -10.00 -30.30
CA ASN A 267 5.17 -10.66 -29.53
C ASN A 267 4.53 -11.43 -28.37
N GLU A 268 4.40 -12.74 -28.55
CA GLU A 268 3.73 -13.62 -27.58
C GLU A 268 4.47 -13.72 -26.25
N GLU A 269 5.81 -13.59 -26.24
CA GLU A 269 6.61 -13.59 -24.99
C GLU A 269 6.36 -12.32 -24.16
N LEU A 270 6.30 -11.16 -24.79
CA LEU A 270 5.95 -9.90 -24.13
C LEU A 270 4.49 -9.89 -23.68
N ASP A 271 3.57 -10.43 -24.49
CA ASP A 271 2.13 -10.45 -24.21
C ASP A 271 1.74 -11.52 -23.17
N ALA A 272 2.55 -12.56 -22.95
CA ALA A 272 2.28 -13.64 -22.00
C ALA A 272 2.05 -13.14 -20.57
N SER A 273 2.78 -12.11 -20.13
CA SER A 273 2.60 -11.53 -18.79
C SER A 273 1.32 -10.69 -18.64
N ILE A 274 0.67 -10.33 -19.76
CA ILE A 274 -0.62 -9.63 -19.80
C ILE A 274 -1.79 -10.64 -19.84
N SER A 275 -1.62 -11.76 -20.55
CA SER A 275 -2.66 -12.76 -20.81
C SER A 275 -2.70 -13.89 -19.77
N LEU A 276 -2.48 -13.59 -18.48
CA LEU A 276 -2.64 -14.56 -17.40
C LEU A 276 -4.04 -15.22 -17.40
N GLY A 277 -5.08 -14.48 -17.81
CA GLY A 277 -6.45 -14.98 -18.00
C GLY A 277 -6.85 -15.32 -19.44
N GLY A 278 -5.88 -15.40 -20.37
CA GLY A 278 -6.11 -15.59 -21.81
C GLY A 278 -6.18 -14.29 -22.61
N LYS A 279 -6.35 -14.41 -23.93
CA LYS A 279 -6.39 -13.29 -24.88
C LYS A 279 -7.84 -12.84 -25.07
N LEU A 280 -8.13 -11.54 -24.92
CA LEU A 280 -9.46 -11.02 -25.21
C LEU A 280 -9.78 -11.27 -26.70
N ILE A 281 -10.78 -12.10 -26.96
CA ILE A 281 -11.20 -12.44 -28.32
C ILE A 281 -11.81 -11.19 -28.94
N SER A 282 -11.44 -10.89 -30.20
CA SER A 282 -12.02 -9.78 -30.94
C SER A 282 -13.54 -9.95 -31.01
N THR A 283 -14.28 -8.98 -30.45
CA THR A 283 -15.75 -8.95 -30.51
C THR A 283 -16.19 -7.90 -31.53
N ASN A 284 -17.17 -8.25 -32.35
CA ASN A 284 -17.74 -7.35 -33.37
C ASN A 284 -18.73 -6.32 -32.78
N GLN A 285 -18.82 -6.19 -31.45
CA GLN A 285 -19.86 -5.37 -30.80
C GLN A 285 -19.56 -3.87 -30.74
N MET A 286 -18.36 -3.43 -31.14
CA MET A 286 -18.04 -2.00 -31.32
C MET A 286 -17.51 -1.76 -32.73
N LYS A 287 -18.40 -1.88 -33.72
CA LYS A 287 -18.16 -1.49 -35.11
C LYS A 287 -18.93 -0.21 -35.43
#